data_AF-A0A382Q9Y9-F1
#
_entry.id   AF-A0A382Q9Y9-F1
#
_cell.length_a   1.000
_cell.length_b   1.000
_cell.length_c   1.000
_cell.angle_alpha   90.00
_cell.angle_beta   90.00
_cell.angle_gamma   90.00
#
_symmetry.space_group_name_H-M   'P 1'
#
loop_
_entity.id
_entity.type
_entity.pdbx_description
1 polymer ?
#
loop_
_entity_poly.entity_id
_entity_poly.type
_entity_poly.pdbx_seq_one_letter_code
_entity_poly.pdbx_strand_id
1 'polypeptide(L)'
;MQHHSVIITGGGPGGLGVAATLEGWHPRFEGDYQFPSDEVQKLARQHQESPLALDPHELLGRGHRPIEFFRMRHHPIQDALPLDEWTLKFTKRDRVDWLMLSTDGPGGLWNKVPREQMTLGPAHWMELSHYPIRRFYEETGRKRDSNALVHRNDLVPYYQACAEELGLNPYIRTGMKVTNIRPADAEANARFIVESLDESTGETTTYSCDYLIFGVGPRSAPRKLSAPGADRDYVSLAYTHPTDYPGERVLVVGGGRSADWAAQELHDDGRAVVYTMRQQPEVHLKLI
;
A
#
# COMPACT_ATOMS: atom_id res chain seq x y z
N MET A 1 29.17 -8.92 -2.66
CA MET A 1 27.89 -8.37 -3.15
C MET A 1 26.89 -9.50 -3.22
N GLN A 2 25.77 -9.38 -2.50
CA GLN A 2 24.72 -10.41 -2.48
C GLN A 2 23.83 -10.23 -3.71
N HIS A 3 23.55 -11.33 -4.43
CA HIS A 3 22.66 -11.33 -5.58
C HIS A 3 21.28 -11.90 -5.20
N HIS A 4 20.23 -11.32 -5.75
CA HIS A 4 18.87 -11.84 -5.68
C HIS A 4 18.17 -11.72 -7.03
N SER A 5 17.32 -12.68 -7.41
CA SER A 5 16.56 -12.56 -8.67
C SER A 5 15.66 -11.32 -8.68
N VAL A 6 14.99 -11.04 -7.56
CA VAL A 6 14.11 -9.87 -7.40
C VAL A 6 14.44 -9.07 -6.14
N ILE A 7 14.59 -7.75 -6.27
CA ILE A 7 14.59 -6.83 -5.13
C ILE A 7 13.32 -5.99 -5.14
N ILE A 8 12.60 -5.99 -4.03
CA ILE A 8 11.45 -5.11 -3.78
C ILE A 8 11.92 -3.95 -2.92
N THR A 9 11.60 -2.73 -3.34
CA THR A 9 11.86 -1.51 -2.57
C THR A 9 10.57 -1.00 -1.96
N GLY A 10 10.44 -1.04 -0.63
CA GLY A 10 9.28 -0.59 0.12
C GLY A 10 8.31 -1.71 0.56
N GLY A 11 7.95 -1.67 1.85
CA GLY A 11 7.07 -2.65 2.51
C GLY A 11 5.61 -2.23 2.65
N GLY A 12 5.12 -1.34 1.78
CA GLY A 12 3.69 -0.98 1.72
C GLY A 12 2.82 -2.12 1.16
N PRO A 13 1.49 -1.93 1.10
CA PRO A 13 0.56 -2.97 0.62
C PRO A 13 0.90 -3.49 -0.77
N GLY A 14 1.29 -2.60 -1.71
CA GLY A 14 1.73 -3.01 -3.04
C GLY A 14 2.98 -3.89 -3.03
N GLY A 15 3.97 -3.56 -2.19
CA GLY A 15 5.19 -4.36 -2.04
C GLY A 15 4.93 -5.71 -1.37
N LEU A 16 4.08 -5.75 -0.34
CA LEU A 16 3.66 -6.98 0.33
C LEU A 16 2.85 -7.91 -0.59
N GLY A 17 1.94 -7.36 -1.38
CA GLY A 17 1.16 -8.14 -2.35
C GLY A 17 2.05 -8.83 -3.39
N VAL A 18 3.04 -8.11 -3.92
CA VAL A 18 4.05 -8.68 -4.81
C VAL A 18 4.91 -9.74 -4.11
N ALA A 19 5.37 -9.44 -2.89
CA ALA A 19 6.17 -10.38 -2.10
C ALA A 19 5.42 -11.69 -1.86
N ALA A 20 4.12 -11.64 -1.54
CA ALA A 20 3.28 -12.82 -1.39
C ALA A 20 3.24 -13.68 -2.65
N THR A 21 3.09 -13.05 -3.82
CA THR A 21 3.12 -13.74 -5.11
C THR A 21 4.50 -14.37 -5.39
N LEU A 22 5.60 -13.64 -5.17
CA LEU A 22 6.97 -14.15 -5.37
C LEU A 22 7.34 -15.25 -4.38
N GLU A 23 6.76 -15.22 -3.18
CA GLU A 23 6.86 -16.29 -2.19
C GLU A 23 6.04 -17.53 -2.61
N GLY A 24 5.36 -17.49 -3.75
CA GLY A 24 4.68 -18.63 -4.37
C GLY A 24 3.18 -18.68 -4.11
N TRP A 25 2.57 -17.69 -3.45
CA TRP A 25 1.12 -17.64 -3.31
C TRP A 25 0.47 -17.15 -4.61
N HIS A 26 0.22 -18.07 -5.54
CA HIS A 26 -0.32 -17.72 -6.86
C HIS A 26 -1.85 -17.76 -6.85
N PRO A 27 -2.52 -16.77 -7.45
CA PRO A 27 -3.98 -16.75 -7.53
C PRO A 27 -4.48 -17.87 -8.44
N ARG A 28 -5.74 -18.26 -8.23
CA ARG A 28 -6.56 -19.06 -9.14
C ARG A 28 -8.02 -18.65 -8.99
N PHE A 29 -8.80 -18.81 -10.05
CA PHE A 29 -10.23 -18.57 -10.03
C PHE A 29 -10.97 -19.89 -9.81
N GLU A 30 -11.76 -19.96 -8.75
CA GLU A 30 -12.56 -21.12 -8.38
C GLU A 30 -14.03 -20.73 -8.21
N GLY A 31 -14.94 -21.68 -8.43
CA GLY A 31 -16.38 -21.48 -8.23
C GLY A 31 -17.11 -20.88 -9.44
N ASP A 32 -18.32 -20.40 -9.17
CA ASP A 32 -19.13 -19.71 -10.17
C ASP A 32 -18.87 -18.21 -10.12
N TYR A 33 -18.34 -17.69 -11.23
CA TYR A 33 -17.96 -16.30 -11.36
C TYR A 33 -18.32 -15.83 -12.76
N GLN A 34 -18.83 -14.61 -12.86
CA GLN A 34 -19.29 -14.02 -14.11
C GLN A 34 -18.56 -12.71 -14.41
N PHE A 35 -18.17 -12.52 -15.67
CA PHE A 35 -17.63 -11.28 -16.19
C PHE A 35 -18.68 -10.57 -17.07
N PRO A 36 -18.58 -9.24 -17.28
CA PRO A 36 -19.59 -8.48 -18.02
C PRO A 36 -19.83 -8.92 -19.47
N SER A 37 -18.94 -9.73 -20.05
CA SER A 37 -19.02 -10.23 -21.42
C SER A 37 -18.58 -11.69 -21.51
N ASP A 38 -19.19 -12.46 -22.41
CA ASP A 38 -18.84 -13.86 -22.68
C ASP A 38 -17.37 -14.04 -23.11
N GLU A 39 -16.83 -13.06 -23.82
CA GLU A 39 -15.45 -13.06 -24.32
C GLU A 39 -14.43 -13.00 -23.16
N VAL A 40 -14.62 -12.06 -22.24
CA VAL A 40 -13.81 -11.97 -21.01
C VAL A 40 -14.05 -13.17 -20.10
N GLN A 41 -15.28 -13.69 -20.03
CA GLN A 41 -15.57 -14.89 -19.26
C GLN A 41 -14.76 -16.09 -19.79
N LYS A 42 -14.71 -16.29 -21.11
CA LYS A 42 -13.93 -17.34 -21.75
C LYS A 42 -12.43 -17.17 -21.48
N LEU A 43 -11.93 -15.93 -21.58
CA LEU A 43 -10.54 -15.60 -21.29
C LEU A 43 -10.18 -15.90 -19.82
N ALA A 44 -11.04 -15.54 -18.87
CA ALA A 44 -10.84 -15.85 -17.46
C ALA A 44 -10.84 -17.36 -17.19
N ARG A 45 -11.76 -18.11 -17.79
CA ARG A 45 -11.83 -19.58 -17.69
C ARG A 45 -10.58 -20.25 -18.27
N GLN A 46 -10.03 -19.72 -19.37
CA GLN A 46 -8.78 -20.21 -19.97
C GLN A 46 -7.58 -20.06 -19.04
N HIS A 47 -7.54 -18.98 -18.25
CA HIS A 47 -6.43 -18.67 -17.33
C HIS A 47 -6.78 -18.96 -15.85
N GLN A 48 -7.86 -19.70 -15.56
CA GLN A 48 -8.36 -19.82 -14.18
C GLN A 48 -7.35 -20.45 -13.21
N GLU A 49 -6.51 -21.39 -13.66
CA GLU A 49 -5.48 -22.04 -12.83
C GLU A 49 -4.21 -21.18 -12.67
N SER A 50 -4.04 -20.16 -13.52
CA SER A 50 -2.91 -19.24 -13.47
C SER A 50 -3.30 -17.86 -14.04
N PRO A 51 -4.07 -17.05 -13.29
CA PRO A 51 -4.48 -15.71 -13.71
C PRO A 51 -3.30 -14.78 -13.96
N LEU A 52 -2.13 -15.05 -13.36
CA LEU A 52 -0.90 -14.31 -13.60
C LEU A 52 -0.32 -14.53 -15.01
N ALA A 53 -0.69 -15.61 -15.68
CA ALA A 53 -0.27 -15.88 -17.05
C ALA A 53 -1.12 -15.13 -18.10
N LEU A 54 -2.17 -14.42 -17.68
CA LEU A 54 -2.98 -13.61 -18.56
C LEU A 54 -2.21 -12.35 -18.97
N ASP A 55 -2.04 -12.13 -20.27
CA ASP A 55 -1.49 -10.88 -20.78
C ASP A 55 -2.51 -9.73 -20.58
N PRO A 56 -2.19 -8.69 -19.79
CA PRO A 56 -3.10 -7.56 -19.60
C PRO A 56 -3.43 -6.81 -20.90
N HIS A 57 -2.59 -6.89 -21.94
CA HIS A 57 -2.87 -6.28 -23.24
C HIS A 57 -4.06 -6.93 -23.95
N GLU A 58 -4.32 -8.21 -23.69
CA GLU A 58 -5.49 -8.90 -24.20
C GLU A 58 -6.79 -8.35 -23.61
N LEU A 59 -6.79 -7.96 -22.33
CA LEU A 59 -7.94 -7.31 -21.70
C LEU A 59 -8.15 -5.90 -22.28
N LEU A 60 -7.07 -5.14 -22.42
CA LEU A 60 -7.12 -3.79 -22.96
C LEU A 60 -7.61 -3.76 -24.42
N GLY A 61 -7.13 -4.70 -25.25
CA GLY A 61 -7.58 -4.85 -26.64
C GLY A 61 -9.07 -5.17 -26.78
N ARG A 62 -9.70 -5.68 -25.70
CA ARG A 62 -11.13 -5.98 -25.60
C ARG A 62 -11.91 -4.91 -24.85
N GLY A 63 -11.29 -3.77 -24.50
CA GLY A 63 -11.95 -2.65 -23.82
C GLY A 63 -12.11 -2.81 -22.31
N HIS A 64 -11.42 -3.77 -21.68
CA HIS A 64 -11.49 -4.02 -20.24
C HIS A 64 -10.21 -3.61 -19.53
N ARG A 65 -10.35 -2.88 -18.41
CA ARG A 65 -9.19 -2.50 -17.60
C ARG A 65 -8.73 -3.69 -16.74
N PRO A 66 -7.43 -4.04 -16.73
CA PRO A 66 -6.92 -5.15 -15.91
C PRO A 66 -7.28 -5.03 -14.43
N ILE A 67 -7.25 -3.82 -13.88
CA ILE A 67 -7.64 -3.58 -12.48
C ILE A 67 -9.10 -3.99 -12.20
N GLU A 68 -10.02 -3.72 -13.13
CA GLU A 68 -11.43 -4.11 -12.96
C GLU A 68 -11.59 -5.62 -13.06
N PHE A 69 -10.84 -6.25 -13.97
CA PHE A 69 -10.84 -7.70 -14.14
C PHE A 69 -10.50 -8.43 -12.83
N PHE A 70 -9.39 -8.08 -12.18
CA PHE A 70 -9.00 -8.69 -10.91
C PHE A 70 -9.88 -8.23 -9.74
N ARG A 71 -10.26 -6.94 -9.70
CA ARG A 71 -11.17 -6.42 -8.66
C ARG A 71 -12.49 -7.19 -8.65
N MET A 72 -13.08 -7.48 -9.81
CA MET A 72 -14.34 -8.23 -9.89
C MET A 72 -14.24 -9.66 -9.33
N ARG A 73 -13.05 -10.22 -9.11
CA ARG A 73 -12.87 -11.57 -8.51
C ARG A 73 -12.57 -11.52 -7.02
N HIS A 74 -11.98 -10.42 -6.56
CA HIS A 74 -11.78 -10.19 -5.14
C HIS A 74 -13.04 -9.59 -4.50
N HIS A 75 -13.57 -8.51 -5.08
CA HIS A 75 -14.77 -7.80 -4.64
C HIS A 75 -15.71 -7.55 -5.84
N PRO A 76 -16.57 -8.52 -6.21
CA PRO A 76 -17.51 -8.37 -7.33
C PRO A 76 -18.62 -7.34 -7.06
N ILE A 77 -18.91 -7.05 -5.79
CA ILE A 77 -19.87 -6.05 -5.35
C ILE A 77 -19.19 -5.01 -4.45
N GLN A 78 -19.93 -3.98 -4.04
CA GLN A 78 -19.40 -2.91 -3.20
C GLN A 78 -19.06 -3.37 -1.78
N ASP A 79 -19.84 -4.30 -1.23
CA ASP A 79 -19.68 -4.80 0.13
C ASP A 79 -18.74 -6.01 0.20
N ALA A 80 -18.14 -6.21 1.36
CA ALA A 80 -17.32 -7.37 1.65
C ALA A 80 -18.15 -8.66 1.57
N LEU A 81 -17.70 -9.60 0.73
CA LEU A 81 -18.29 -10.94 0.66
C LEU A 81 -17.89 -11.80 1.86
N PRO A 82 -18.76 -12.74 2.29
CA PRO A 82 -18.37 -13.85 3.17
C PRO A 82 -17.18 -14.63 2.60
N LEU A 83 -16.27 -15.10 3.47
CA LEU A 83 -14.99 -15.72 3.05
C LEU A 83 -15.17 -16.96 2.15
N ASP A 84 -16.26 -17.70 2.34
CA ASP A 84 -16.64 -18.89 1.58
C ASP A 84 -17.15 -18.57 0.17
N GLU A 85 -17.70 -17.37 -0.07
CA GLU A 85 -18.18 -16.91 -1.38
C GLU A 85 -17.07 -16.39 -2.30
N TRP A 86 -15.84 -16.27 -1.81
CA TRP A 86 -14.73 -15.73 -2.60
C TRP A 86 -14.30 -16.66 -3.72
N THR A 87 -14.22 -16.13 -4.93
CA THR A 87 -13.84 -16.88 -6.14
C THR A 87 -12.36 -16.73 -6.49
N LEU A 88 -11.67 -15.73 -5.94
CA LEU A 88 -10.22 -15.61 -5.98
C LEU A 88 -9.60 -16.42 -4.83
N LYS A 89 -8.97 -17.55 -5.16
CA LYS A 89 -8.25 -18.42 -4.22
C LYS A 89 -6.76 -18.43 -4.51
N PHE A 90 -5.95 -19.03 -3.63
CA PHE A 90 -4.50 -19.09 -3.78
C PHE A 90 -3.99 -20.52 -3.64
N THR A 91 -2.96 -20.85 -4.42
CA THR A 91 -2.23 -22.11 -4.33
C THR A 91 -0.75 -21.82 -4.16
N LYS A 92 -0.11 -22.54 -3.24
CA LYS A 92 1.33 -22.44 -3.03
C LYS A 92 2.10 -23.10 -4.18
N ARG A 93 3.04 -22.36 -4.76
CA ARG A 93 3.98 -22.77 -5.80
C ARG A 93 5.41 -22.56 -5.29
N ASP A 94 6.39 -22.93 -6.12
CA ASP A 94 7.79 -22.70 -5.81
C ASP A 94 8.07 -21.21 -5.66
N ARG A 95 8.82 -20.85 -4.60
CA ARG A 95 9.24 -19.47 -4.38
C ARG A 95 10.24 -19.03 -5.43
N VAL A 96 10.17 -17.76 -5.81
CA VAL A 96 11.25 -17.04 -6.49
C VAL A 96 12.24 -16.54 -5.44
N ASP A 97 13.51 -16.37 -5.79
CA ASP A 97 14.44 -15.69 -4.89
C ASP A 97 14.17 -14.18 -4.86
N TRP A 98 13.69 -13.68 -3.72
CA TRP A 98 13.36 -12.27 -3.54
C TRP A 98 13.84 -11.74 -2.20
N LEU A 99 14.15 -10.44 -2.17
CA LEU A 99 14.49 -9.67 -0.97
C LEU A 99 13.73 -8.35 -0.97
N MET A 100 13.14 -7.97 0.16
CA MET A 100 12.53 -6.66 0.34
C MET A 100 13.39 -5.76 1.23
N LEU A 101 13.69 -4.57 0.74
CA LEU A 101 14.37 -3.50 1.45
C LEU A 101 13.37 -2.37 1.72
N SER A 102 13.14 -2.02 2.99
CA SER A 102 12.19 -0.98 3.36
C SER A 102 12.67 -0.21 4.58
N THR A 103 12.47 1.10 4.60
CA THR A 103 12.74 1.96 5.76
C THR A 103 11.77 1.66 6.91
N ASP A 104 10.57 1.17 6.58
CA ASP A 104 9.50 0.89 7.53
C ASP A 104 9.16 -0.61 7.50
N GLY A 105 8.40 -1.07 8.48
CA GLY A 105 7.88 -2.44 8.53
C GLY A 105 6.78 -2.73 7.51
N PRO A 106 6.22 -3.95 7.54
CA PRO A 106 5.00 -4.29 6.82
C PRO A 106 3.92 -3.22 7.02
N GLY A 107 3.26 -2.82 5.92
CA GLY A 107 2.32 -1.71 5.88
C GLY A 107 2.94 -0.40 5.40
N GLY A 108 4.28 -0.29 5.35
CA GLY A 108 4.99 0.83 4.77
C GLY A 108 4.59 2.15 5.43
N LEU A 109 4.13 3.12 4.64
CA LEU A 109 3.75 4.45 5.11
C LEU A 109 2.71 4.45 6.24
N TRP A 110 1.83 3.44 6.32
CA TRP A 110 0.84 3.31 7.40
C TRP A 110 1.46 3.27 8.80
N ASN A 111 2.72 2.85 8.91
CA ASN A 111 3.45 2.89 10.18
C ASN A 111 3.67 4.32 10.69
N LYS A 112 3.67 5.33 9.80
CA LYS A 112 4.03 6.73 10.08
C LYS A 112 2.90 7.74 9.86
N VAL A 113 1.68 7.30 9.55
CA VAL A 113 0.52 8.20 9.42
C VAL A 113 0.06 8.73 10.79
N PRO A 114 -0.75 9.82 10.84
CA PRO A 114 -1.26 10.41 12.08
C PRO A 114 -1.94 9.40 13.00
N ARG A 115 -1.95 9.65 14.31
CA ARG A 115 -2.34 8.65 15.33
C ARG A 115 -3.77 8.15 15.16
N GLU A 116 -4.66 9.08 14.83
CA GLU A 116 -6.10 8.85 14.70
C GLU A 116 -6.53 8.58 13.24
N GLN A 117 -5.57 8.39 12.33
CA GLN A 117 -5.85 8.25 10.90
C GLN A 117 -6.79 7.06 10.62
N MET A 118 -7.94 7.39 10.04
CA MET A 118 -8.84 6.42 9.41
C MET A 118 -8.53 6.29 7.91
N THR A 119 -8.97 5.19 7.32
CA THR A 119 -9.00 5.02 5.88
C THR A 119 -10.09 5.87 5.24
N LEU A 120 -9.98 6.06 3.92
CA LEU A 120 -10.94 6.81 3.12
C LEU A 120 -12.00 5.89 2.48
N GLY A 121 -11.78 4.59 2.57
CA GLY A 121 -12.68 3.56 2.12
C GLY A 121 -12.78 2.45 3.16
N PRO A 122 -13.70 1.51 2.96
CA PRO A 122 -13.94 0.42 3.89
C PRO A 122 -12.71 -0.46 4.07
N ALA A 123 -12.63 -1.16 5.20
CA ALA A 123 -11.51 -2.00 5.59
C ALA A 123 -11.13 -3.03 4.52
N HIS A 124 -12.12 -3.65 3.87
CA HIS A 124 -11.87 -4.66 2.83
C HIS A 124 -11.17 -4.08 1.58
N TRP A 125 -11.28 -2.78 1.30
CA TRP A 125 -10.51 -2.16 0.20
C TRP A 125 -9.02 -2.05 0.47
N MET A 126 -8.61 -2.22 1.73
CA MET A 126 -7.23 -2.08 2.17
C MET A 126 -6.50 -3.41 2.30
N GLU A 127 -7.21 -4.53 2.09
CA GLU A 127 -6.68 -5.86 2.31
C GLU A 127 -5.83 -6.37 1.14
N LEU A 128 -4.94 -7.31 1.43
CA LEU A 128 -4.29 -8.15 0.43
C LEU A 128 -5.16 -9.38 0.20
N SER A 129 -5.44 -9.69 -1.07
CA SER A 129 -6.25 -10.85 -1.47
C SER A 129 -5.80 -12.17 -0.86
N HIS A 130 -4.50 -12.30 -0.61
CA HIS A 130 -3.86 -13.47 -0.02
C HIS A 130 -4.33 -13.75 1.42
N TYR A 131 -4.69 -12.71 2.17
CA TYR A 131 -5.09 -12.79 3.58
C TYR A 131 -6.16 -11.73 3.88
N PRO A 132 -7.45 -12.06 3.78
CA PRO A 132 -8.55 -11.09 3.95
C PRO A 132 -8.56 -10.46 5.35
N ILE A 133 -8.85 -9.16 5.46
CA ILE A 133 -8.88 -8.44 6.74
C ILE A 133 -9.97 -8.95 7.67
N ARG A 134 -11.06 -9.50 7.11
CA ARG A 134 -12.09 -10.18 7.88
C ARG A 134 -11.54 -11.40 8.62
N ARG A 135 -10.70 -12.19 7.94
CA ARG A 135 -10.04 -13.36 8.54
C ARG A 135 -9.14 -12.93 9.69
N PHE A 136 -8.38 -11.85 9.51
CA PHE A 136 -7.59 -11.24 10.58
C PHE A 136 -8.44 -10.82 11.79
N TYR A 137 -9.59 -10.19 11.57
CA TYR A 137 -10.50 -9.83 12.65
C TYR A 137 -11.02 -11.04 13.42
N GLU A 138 -11.41 -12.11 12.71
CA GLU A 138 -11.87 -13.37 13.30
C GLU A 138 -10.75 -14.05 14.12
N GLU A 139 -9.56 -14.18 13.56
CA GLU A 139 -8.40 -14.83 14.20
C GLU A 139 -7.88 -14.06 15.42
N THR A 140 -8.01 -12.72 15.43
CA THR A 140 -7.57 -11.88 16.55
C THR A 140 -8.69 -11.50 17.52
N GLY A 141 -9.92 -11.99 17.31
CA GLY A 141 -11.08 -11.68 18.14
C GLY A 141 -11.53 -10.21 18.08
N ARG A 142 -11.09 -9.44 17.07
CA ARG A 142 -11.49 -8.04 16.89
C ARG A 142 -12.89 -7.97 16.29
N LYS A 143 -13.84 -7.40 17.04
CA LYS A 143 -15.19 -7.12 16.52
C LYS A 143 -15.15 -5.83 15.70
N ARG A 144 -15.05 -5.96 14.38
CA ARG A 144 -15.01 -4.86 13.40
C ARG A 144 -15.89 -5.21 12.20
N ASP A 145 -16.45 -4.18 11.57
CA ASP A 145 -17.17 -4.31 10.31
C ASP A 145 -16.20 -4.06 9.14
N SER A 146 -16.07 -5.05 8.25
CA SER A 146 -15.22 -4.95 7.06
C SER A 146 -15.70 -3.90 6.04
N ASN A 147 -16.96 -3.45 6.16
CA ASN A 147 -17.54 -2.37 5.35
C ASN A 147 -17.40 -0.98 6.00
N ALA A 148 -16.89 -0.90 7.23
CA ALA A 148 -16.60 0.36 7.88
C ALA A 148 -15.19 0.86 7.55
N LEU A 149 -14.96 2.16 7.74
CA LEU A 149 -13.61 2.72 7.73
C LEU A 149 -12.76 2.05 8.82
N VAL A 150 -11.47 1.85 8.55
CA VAL A 150 -10.56 1.20 9.49
C VAL A 150 -9.52 2.17 10.00
N HIS A 151 -9.24 2.07 11.30
CA HIS A 151 -8.24 2.87 11.97
C HIS A 151 -6.84 2.31 11.74
N ARG A 152 -5.79 3.15 11.71
CA ARG A 152 -4.40 2.68 11.54
C ARG A 152 -3.98 1.61 12.56
N ASN A 153 -4.54 1.64 13.78
CA ASN A 153 -4.23 0.67 14.84
C ASN A 153 -4.82 -0.73 14.57
N ASP A 154 -5.76 -0.83 13.62
CA ASP A 154 -6.20 -2.11 13.06
C ASP A 154 -5.40 -2.46 11.80
N LEU A 155 -5.10 -1.46 10.97
CA LEU A 155 -4.50 -1.69 9.67
C LEU A 155 -3.01 -2.05 9.70
N VAL A 156 -2.21 -1.43 10.58
CA VAL A 156 -0.77 -1.77 10.71
C VAL A 156 -0.58 -3.20 11.24
N PRO A 157 -1.24 -3.62 12.34
CA PRO A 157 -1.17 -5.02 12.77
C PRO A 157 -1.69 -6.01 11.73
N TYR A 158 -2.70 -5.65 10.95
CA TYR A 158 -3.16 -6.48 9.84
C TYR A 158 -2.06 -6.75 8.81
N TYR A 159 -1.29 -5.73 8.37
CA TYR A 159 -0.19 -5.95 7.43
C TYR A 159 0.99 -6.72 8.02
N GLN A 160 1.23 -6.59 9.33
CA GLN A 160 2.21 -7.41 10.04
C GLN A 160 1.77 -8.88 10.06
N ALA A 161 0.50 -9.13 10.38
CA ALA A 161 -0.10 -10.47 10.33
C ALA A 161 -0.08 -11.06 8.92
N CYS A 162 -0.32 -10.26 7.87
CA CYS A 162 -0.16 -10.70 6.48
C CYS A 162 1.25 -11.23 6.21
N ALA A 163 2.28 -10.48 6.64
CA ALA A 163 3.67 -10.86 6.40
C ALA A 163 4.08 -12.11 7.18
N GLU A 164 3.51 -12.30 8.37
CA GLU A 164 3.69 -13.51 9.17
C GLU A 164 2.99 -14.72 8.55
N GLU A 165 1.68 -14.63 8.31
CA GLU A 165 0.84 -15.73 7.82
C GLU A 165 1.30 -16.23 6.43
N LEU A 166 1.80 -15.32 5.60
CA LEU A 166 2.28 -15.66 4.26
C LEU A 166 3.75 -16.09 4.23
N GLY A 167 4.45 -16.08 5.37
CA GLY A 167 5.86 -16.50 5.49
C GLY A 167 6.88 -15.50 4.91
N LEU A 168 6.56 -14.21 4.87
CA LEU A 168 7.35 -13.17 4.19
C LEU A 168 8.48 -12.62 5.07
N ASN A 169 8.29 -12.61 6.39
CA ASN A 169 9.19 -11.96 7.36
C ASN A 169 10.69 -12.28 7.19
N PRO A 170 11.12 -13.55 6.92
CA PRO A 170 12.53 -13.87 6.74
C PRO A 170 13.24 -13.11 5.61
N TYR A 171 12.48 -12.58 4.65
CA TYR A 171 12.98 -11.91 3.44
C TYR A 171 12.68 -10.40 3.42
N ILE A 172 12.13 -9.86 4.51
CA ILE A 172 11.93 -8.41 4.69
C ILE A 172 13.06 -7.87 5.55
N ARG A 173 13.74 -6.83 5.07
CA ARG A 173 14.73 -6.05 5.83
C ARG A 173 14.18 -4.66 6.07
N THR A 174 13.80 -4.41 7.32
CA THR A 174 13.27 -3.13 7.79
C THR A 174 14.40 -2.17 8.18
N GLY A 175 14.15 -0.87 8.21
CA GLY A 175 15.18 0.16 8.46
C GLY A 175 16.20 0.31 7.32
N MET A 176 15.92 -0.28 6.16
CA MET A 176 16.79 -0.27 4.99
C MET A 176 16.32 0.79 3.99
N LYS A 177 17.10 1.86 3.87
CA LYS A 177 16.85 2.93 2.91
C LYS A 177 17.64 2.68 1.62
N VAL A 178 16.94 2.35 0.55
CA VAL A 178 17.57 2.33 -0.78
C VAL A 178 17.96 3.75 -1.18
N THR A 179 19.25 3.97 -1.41
CA THR A 179 19.85 5.28 -1.69
C THR A 179 20.23 5.44 -3.16
N ASN A 180 20.54 4.34 -3.85
CA ASN A 180 20.98 4.37 -5.23
C ASN A 180 20.56 3.10 -5.97
N ILE A 181 20.17 3.26 -7.23
CA ILE A 181 19.86 2.18 -8.16
C ILE A 181 20.52 2.55 -9.48
N ARG A 182 21.35 1.64 -10.01
CA ARG A 182 22.01 1.82 -11.30
C ARG A 182 22.01 0.52 -12.11
N PRO A 183 22.13 0.57 -13.44
CA PRO A 183 22.43 -0.61 -14.24
C PRO A 183 23.70 -1.28 -13.73
N ALA A 184 23.74 -2.61 -13.80
CA ALA A 184 24.97 -3.36 -13.57
C ALA A 184 25.91 -3.23 -14.79
N ASP A 185 27.20 -3.38 -14.54
CA ASP A 185 28.21 -3.39 -15.60
C ASP A 185 28.04 -4.63 -16.50
N ALA A 186 28.47 -4.56 -17.76
CA ALA A 186 28.19 -5.60 -18.76
C ALA A 186 28.77 -6.98 -18.39
N GLU A 187 29.81 -7.00 -17.56
CA GLU A 187 30.46 -8.21 -17.05
C GLU A 187 29.74 -8.82 -15.83
N ALA A 188 28.78 -8.11 -15.23
CA ALA A 188 28.01 -8.61 -14.10
C ALA A 188 26.84 -9.49 -14.58
N ASN A 189 26.68 -10.66 -13.97
CA ASN A 189 25.50 -11.51 -14.18
C ASN A 189 24.29 -10.98 -13.38
N ALA A 190 23.92 -9.73 -13.61
CA ALA A 190 22.78 -9.04 -13.01
C ALA A 190 22.37 -7.85 -13.90
N ARG A 191 21.16 -7.31 -13.69
CA ARG A 191 20.67 -6.14 -14.44
C ARG A 191 20.82 -4.84 -13.68
N PHE A 192 20.72 -4.89 -12.35
CA PHE A 192 20.75 -3.72 -11.48
C PHE A 192 21.70 -3.93 -10.30
N ILE A 193 22.30 -2.82 -9.87
CA ILE A 193 23.01 -2.68 -8.59
C ILE A 193 22.17 -1.77 -7.69
N VAL A 194 21.95 -2.20 -6.46
CA VAL A 194 21.13 -1.49 -5.47
C VAL A 194 21.98 -1.23 -4.23
N GLU A 195 22.08 0.03 -3.82
CA GLU A 195 22.74 0.43 -2.57
C GLU A 195 21.66 0.73 -1.53
N SER A 196 21.84 0.18 -0.34
CA SER A 196 20.93 0.37 0.79
C SER A 196 21.70 0.77 2.03
N LEU A 197 21.23 1.83 2.67
CA LEU A 197 21.69 2.33 3.96
C LEU A 197 20.85 1.72 5.08
N ASP A 198 21.49 1.08 6.05
CA ASP A 198 20.87 0.74 7.33
C ASP A 198 20.74 2.03 8.16
N GLU A 199 19.51 2.46 8.43
CA GLU A 199 19.24 3.70 9.16
C GLU A 199 19.67 3.64 10.64
N SER A 200 19.87 2.45 11.20
CA SER A 200 20.27 2.26 12.60
C SER A 200 21.79 2.30 12.80
N THR A 201 22.55 1.75 11.85
CA THR A 201 24.02 1.64 11.93
C THR A 201 24.75 2.66 11.05
N GLY A 202 24.08 3.19 10.03
CA GLY A 202 24.70 4.03 9.00
C GLY A 202 25.53 3.24 7.97
N GLU A 203 25.54 1.91 8.03
CA GLU A 203 26.27 1.06 7.10
C GLU A 203 25.55 0.97 5.75
N THR A 204 26.31 1.01 4.66
CA THR A 204 25.77 0.81 3.31
C THR A 204 26.10 -0.58 2.80
N THR A 205 25.07 -1.34 2.41
CA THR A 205 25.20 -2.64 1.75
C THR A 205 24.86 -2.52 0.26
N THR A 206 25.64 -3.21 -0.58
CA THR A 206 25.41 -3.28 -2.02
C THR A 206 24.89 -4.66 -2.43
N TYR A 207 23.79 -4.66 -3.19
CA TYR A 207 23.14 -5.83 -3.76
C TYR A 207 23.15 -5.78 -5.28
N SER A 208 22.96 -6.93 -5.93
CA SER A 208 22.63 -6.99 -7.35
C SER A 208 21.33 -7.77 -7.58
N CYS A 209 20.59 -7.43 -8.64
CA CYS A 209 19.39 -8.17 -9.03
C CYS A 209 19.06 -8.12 -10.53
N ASP A 210 18.18 -9.02 -10.96
CA ASP A 210 17.68 -9.08 -12.33
C ASP A 210 16.41 -8.24 -12.52
N TYR A 211 15.58 -8.19 -11.47
CA TYR A 211 14.34 -7.44 -11.45
C TYR A 211 14.28 -6.55 -10.22
N LEU A 212 13.80 -5.34 -10.43
CA LEU A 212 13.60 -4.36 -9.38
C LEU A 212 12.13 -3.94 -9.36
N ILE A 213 11.52 -3.98 -8.17
CA ILE A 213 10.12 -3.61 -7.97
C ILE A 213 10.06 -2.37 -7.09
N PHE A 214 9.40 -1.34 -7.60
CA PHE A 214 9.26 -0.06 -6.92
C PHE A 214 7.94 0.02 -6.16
N GLY A 215 7.99 -0.28 -4.85
CA GLY A 215 6.85 -0.34 -3.94
C GLY A 215 6.93 0.66 -2.77
N VAL A 216 7.72 1.73 -2.91
CA VAL A 216 8.00 2.70 -1.82
C VAL A 216 6.80 3.58 -1.42
N GLY A 217 5.72 3.53 -2.19
CA GLY A 217 4.52 4.37 -2.02
C GLY A 217 4.77 5.83 -2.37
N PRO A 218 3.80 6.74 -2.12
CA PRO A 218 3.92 8.17 -2.38
C PRO A 218 4.85 8.88 -1.37
N ARG A 219 6.08 8.39 -1.20
CA ARG A 219 7.14 9.09 -0.47
C ARG A 219 7.71 10.19 -1.36
N SER A 220 7.01 11.30 -1.45
CA SER A 220 7.54 12.51 -2.06
C SER A 220 8.21 13.39 -1.02
N ALA A 221 9.26 14.12 -1.42
CA ALA A 221 9.76 15.22 -0.63
C ALA A 221 8.59 16.18 -0.29
N PRO A 222 8.39 16.54 0.99
CA PRO A 222 7.34 17.49 1.36
C PRO A 222 7.48 18.78 0.57
N ARG A 223 6.39 19.20 -0.09
CA ARG A 223 6.37 20.49 -0.78
C ARG A 223 6.32 21.59 0.27
N LYS A 224 7.36 22.41 0.32
CA LYS A 224 7.41 23.57 1.22
C LYS A 224 6.80 24.78 0.52
N LEU A 225 6.06 25.59 1.28
CA LEU A 225 5.58 26.88 0.80
C LEU A 225 6.70 27.91 0.97
N SER A 226 7.09 28.56 -0.13
CA SER A 226 8.06 29.67 -0.09
C SER A 226 7.39 30.98 0.35
N ALA A 227 6.82 31.00 1.56
CA ALA A 227 6.19 32.18 2.15
C ALA A 227 7.07 32.77 3.28
N PRO A 228 7.03 34.10 3.49
CA PRO A 228 7.67 34.72 4.65
C PRO A 228 7.21 34.05 5.96
N GLY A 229 8.15 33.59 6.78
CA GLY A 229 7.85 32.92 8.06
C GLY A 229 7.51 31.43 7.97
N ALA A 230 7.65 30.80 6.80
CA ALA A 230 7.46 29.34 6.67
C ALA A 230 8.53 28.49 7.38
N ASP A 231 9.60 29.13 7.87
CA ASP A 231 10.74 28.56 8.58
C ASP A 231 10.67 28.71 10.11
N ARG A 232 9.55 29.25 10.63
CA ARG A 232 9.35 29.44 12.06
C ARG A 232 9.14 28.10 12.77
N ASP A 233 9.56 28.03 14.02
CA ASP A 233 9.47 26.86 14.90
C ASP A 233 8.03 26.37 15.16
N TYR A 234 7.06 27.29 15.13
CA TYR A 234 5.64 26.98 15.25
C TYR A 234 4.98 26.50 13.94
N VAL A 235 5.72 26.39 12.83
CA VAL A 235 5.21 25.86 11.55
C VAL A 235 5.55 24.38 11.44
N SER A 236 4.52 23.54 11.42
CA SER A 236 4.67 22.11 11.12
C SER A 236 4.34 21.80 9.66
N LEU A 237 5.14 20.93 9.03
CA LEU A 237 4.91 20.41 7.69
C LEU A 237 4.04 19.15 7.67
N ALA A 238 3.79 18.55 8.83
CA ALA A 238 3.01 17.34 8.97
C ALA A 238 2.15 17.42 10.24
N TYR A 239 0.87 17.09 10.09
CA TYR A 239 -0.04 16.94 11.21
C TYR A 239 0.02 15.52 11.74
N THR A 240 -0.02 15.35 13.07
CA THR A 240 0.00 14.01 13.71
C THR A 240 -1.11 13.83 14.75
N HIS A 241 -1.38 14.84 15.58
CA HIS A 241 -2.44 14.84 16.59
C HIS A 241 -2.72 16.28 17.09
N PRO A 242 -3.93 16.62 17.59
CA PRO A 242 -4.23 17.97 18.11
C PRO A 242 -3.28 18.43 19.22
N THR A 243 -2.89 17.52 20.13
CA THR A 243 -2.03 17.83 21.29
C THR A 243 -0.62 18.26 20.92
N ASP A 244 -0.19 18.03 19.68
CA ASP A 244 1.11 18.51 19.19
C ASP A 244 1.12 20.03 18.99
N TYR A 245 -0.07 20.66 19.03
CA TYR A 245 -0.30 22.08 18.82
C TYR A 245 -0.98 22.69 20.06
N PRO A 246 -0.20 23.17 21.06
CA PRO A 246 -0.77 23.62 22.32
C PRO A 246 -1.61 24.89 22.22
N GLY A 247 -1.47 25.65 21.12
CA GLY A 247 -2.21 26.90 20.91
C GLY A 247 -3.71 26.69 20.69
N GLU A 248 -4.53 27.67 21.06
CA GLU A 248 -5.99 27.62 20.84
C GLU A 248 -6.38 27.97 19.41
N ARG A 249 -5.50 28.66 18.66
CA ARG A 249 -5.75 29.13 17.30
C ARG A 249 -4.76 28.49 16.34
N VAL A 250 -5.26 27.78 15.35
CA VAL A 250 -4.42 27.05 14.39
C VAL A 250 -4.78 27.45 12.97
N LEU A 251 -3.75 27.76 12.16
CA LEU A 251 -3.88 27.96 10.72
C LEU A 251 -3.50 26.66 10.01
N VAL A 252 -4.44 26.06 9.29
CA VAL A 252 -4.20 24.91 8.42
C VAL A 252 -4.04 25.41 6.98
N VAL A 253 -2.87 25.16 6.39
CA VAL A 253 -2.53 25.58 5.02
C VAL A 253 -2.52 24.37 4.09
N GLY A 254 -3.50 24.29 3.18
CA GLY A 254 -3.66 23.17 2.26
C GLY A 254 -5.09 23.04 1.76
N GLY A 255 -5.32 22.25 0.72
CA GLY A 255 -6.64 22.00 0.12
C GLY A 255 -6.87 20.54 -0.24
N GLY A 256 -6.13 19.64 0.40
CA GLY A 256 -6.24 18.20 0.16
C GLY A 256 -6.54 17.46 1.45
N ARG A 257 -6.78 16.15 1.33
CA ARG A 257 -7.31 15.30 2.41
C ARG A 257 -6.59 15.42 3.75
N SER A 258 -5.26 15.58 3.76
CA SER A 258 -4.50 15.76 5.01
C SER A 258 -4.83 17.07 5.73
N ALA A 259 -5.10 18.15 4.99
CA ALA A 259 -5.52 19.42 5.56
C ALA A 259 -6.96 19.31 6.09
N ASP A 260 -7.85 18.66 5.35
CA ASP A 260 -9.26 18.45 5.75
C ASP A 260 -9.35 17.67 7.05
N TRP A 261 -8.58 16.58 7.13
CA TRP A 261 -8.47 15.75 8.33
C TRP A 261 -7.93 16.53 9.53
N ALA A 262 -6.81 17.24 9.35
CA ALA A 262 -6.20 18.03 10.42
C ALA A 262 -7.16 19.11 10.94
N ALA A 263 -7.86 19.80 10.02
CA ALA A 263 -8.82 20.83 10.38
C ALA A 263 -10.01 20.27 11.16
N GLN A 264 -10.54 19.12 10.75
CA GLN A 264 -11.63 18.45 11.45
C GLN A 264 -11.21 18.04 12.87
N GLU A 265 -10.09 17.33 13.02
CA GLU A 265 -9.63 16.89 14.35
C GLU A 265 -9.28 18.04 15.28
N LEU A 266 -8.63 19.10 14.77
CA LEU A 266 -8.36 20.30 15.56
C LEU A 266 -9.64 21.00 16.00
N HIS A 267 -10.64 21.10 15.12
CA HIS A 267 -11.93 21.67 15.45
C HIS A 267 -12.65 20.84 16.52
N ASP A 268 -12.64 19.51 16.40
CA ASP A 268 -13.28 18.60 17.35
C ASP A 268 -12.57 18.58 18.71
N ASP A 269 -11.26 18.88 18.76
CA ASP A 269 -10.49 19.17 19.98
C ASP A 269 -10.80 20.56 20.59
N GLY A 270 -11.70 21.34 19.98
CA GLY A 270 -12.14 22.65 20.47
C GLY A 270 -11.24 23.82 20.06
N ARG A 271 -10.38 23.65 19.04
CA ARG A 271 -9.51 24.73 18.55
C ARG A 271 -10.24 25.67 17.60
N ALA A 272 -9.84 26.93 17.60
CA ALA A 272 -10.22 27.89 16.58
C ALA A 272 -9.37 27.67 15.32
N VAL A 273 -9.94 26.99 14.33
CA VAL A 273 -9.26 26.65 13.07
C VAL A 273 -9.50 27.71 12.01
N VAL A 274 -8.42 28.24 11.43
CA VAL A 274 -8.46 28.99 10.17
C VAL A 274 -7.96 28.06 9.07
N TYR A 275 -8.80 27.76 8.09
CA TYR A 275 -8.45 26.92 6.95
C TYR A 275 -8.13 27.79 5.74
N THR A 276 -6.95 27.63 5.13
CA THR A 276 -6.56 28.38 3.93
C THR A 276 -6.10 27.45 2.82
N MET A 277 -6.70 27.65 1.64
CA MET A 277 -6.41 26.89 0.43
C MET A 277 -6.27 27.82 -0.76
N ARG A 278 -5.46 27.42 -1.74
CA ARG A 278 -5.33 28.12 -3.02
C ARG A 278 -6.43 27.76 -4.03
N GLN A 279 -7.11 26.66 -3.81
CA GLN A 279 -8.13 26.13 -4.72
C GLN A 279 -9.43 26.92 -4.54
N GLN A 280 -10.19 27.06 -5.63
CA GLN A 280 -11.54 27.60 -5.57
C GLN A 280 -12.46 26.62 -4.79
N PRO A 281 -13.39 27.11 -3.97
CA PRO A 281 -14.28 26.27 -3.17
C PRO A 281 -15.02 25.19 -3.97
N GLU A 282 -15.46 25.49 -5.20
CA GLU A 282 -16.25 24.57 -6.03
C GLU A 282 -15.42 23.39 -6.54
N VAL A 283 -14.10 23.56 -6.65
CA VAL A 283 -13.18 22.47 -7.01
C VAL A 283 -12.88 21.61 -5.79
N HIS A 284 -12.68 22.25 -4.63
CA HIS A 284 -12.35 21.56 -3.39
C HIS A 284 -13.50 20.68 -2.89
N LEU A 285 -14.75 21.17 -2.95
CA LEU A 285 -15.94 20.40 -2.56
C LEU A 285 -16.18 19.13 -3.38
N LYS A 286 -15.49 18.95 -4.51
CA LYS A 286 -15.55 17.71 -5.31
C LYS A 286 -14.54 16.65 -4.86
N LEU A 287 -13.62 16.99 -3.95
CA LEU A 287 -12.58 16.11 -3.42
C LEU A 287 -12.99 15.42 -2.11
N ILE A 288 -14.02 15.97 -1.46
CA ILE A 288 -14.69 15.50 -0.24
C ILE A 288 -15.87 14.64 -0.66
#